data_AF-A0A1Y1ZYG5-F1
#
_entry.id   AF-A0A1Y1ZYG5-F1
#
_cell.length_a   1.000
_cell.length_b   1.000
_cell.length_c   1.000
_cell.angle_alpha   90.00
_cell.angle_beta   90.00
_cell.angle_gamma   90.00
#
_symmetry.space_group_name_H-M   'P 1'
#
loop_
_entity.id
_entity.type
_entity.pdbx_description
1 polymer ?
#
loop_
_entity_poly.entity_id
_entity_poly.type
_entity_poly.pdbx_seq_one_letter_code
_entity_poly.pdbx_strand_id
1 'polypeptide(L)'
;MAVPVNPPCIRIMLCLKKKDEVTDEFFHDYWKGNHVKLALENAKFVDKVLRYNQFHTSPKMRAQAEEFKIPVPEYDGIAEVWVKDLETWMSIVTDEDFVRVIAPDENHFIK
;
A
#
# COMPACT_ATOMS: atom_id res chain seq x y z
N MET A 1 -29.99 -5.20 -13.64
CA MET A 1 -28.66 -5.13 -12.99
C MET A 1 -28.26 -3.66 -12.92
N ALA A 2 -27.84 -3.15 -11.77
CA ALA A 2 -27.40 -1.77 -11.66
C ALA A 2 -26.13 -1.55 -12.52
N VAL A 3 -26.06 -0.46 -13.25
CA VAL A 3 -24.85 -0.06 -13.97
C VAL A 3 -23.81 0.31 -12.92
N PRO A 4 -22.61 -0.30 -12.92
CA PRO A 4 -21.55 0.12 -12.00
C PRO A 4 -21.18 1.57 -12.30
N VAL A 5 -21.41 2.46 -11.34
CA VAL A 5 -20.90 3.82 -11.40
C VAL A 5 -19.49 3.76 -10.83
N ASN A 6 -18.49 4.08 -11.66
CA ASN A 6 -17.13 4.25 -11.14
C ASN A 6 -17.15 5.43 -10.16
N PRO A 7 -16.62 5.28 -8.93
CA PRO A 7 -16.42 6.40 -8.05
C PRO A 7 -15.64 7.51 -8.78
N PRO A 8 -15.93 8.80 -8.55
CA PRO A 8 -15.18 9.91 -9.14
C PRO A 8 -13.82 10.10 -8.44
N CYS A 9 -13.11 9.00 -8.23
CA CYS A 9 -11.81 8.94 -7.58
C CYS A 9 -10.93 7.90 -8.29
N ILE A 10 -9.63 8.02 -8.15
CA ILE A 10 -8.66 7.06 -8.65
C ILE A 10 -8.16 6.15 -7.53
N ARG A 11 -7.66 4.98 -7.91
CA ARG A 11 -7.03 4.00 -7.02
C ARG A 11 -5.57 3.87 -7.39
N ILE A 12 -4.69 4.19 -6.45
CA ILE A 12 -3.25 3.98 -6.57
C ILE A 12 -2.93 2.61 -5.97
N MET A 13 -2.28 1.75 -6.75
CA MET A 13 -1.80 0.45 -6.28
C MET A 13 -0.28 0.47 -6.19
N LEU A 14 0.24 0.31 -4.98
CA LEU A 14 1.68 0.20 -4.70
C LEU A 14 1.98 -1.27 -4.45
N CYS A 15 2.64 -1.92 -5.39
CA CYS A 15 2.99 -3.33 -5.31
C CYS A 15 4.35 -3.49 -4.62
N LEU A 16 4.35 -4.06 -3.42
CA LEU A 16 5.50 -4.06 -2.51
C LEU A 16 6.22 -5.41 -2.52
N LYS A 17 7.55 -5.37 -2.56
CA LYS A 17 8.41 -6.50 -2.21
C LYS A 17 9.08 -6.20 -0.88
N LYS A 18 9.02 -7.16 0.05
CA LYS A 18 9.73 -7.05 1.32
C LYS A 18 11.22 -7.26 1.12
N LYS A 19 12.04 -6.72 2.03
CA LYS A 19 13.48 -7.01 2.07
C LYS A 19 13.78 -8.50 2.25
N ASP A 20 14.91 -8.97 1.74
CA ASP A 20 15.25 -10.40 1.75
C ASP A 20 15.48 -10.94 3.17
N GLU A 21 16.06 -10.11 4.03
CA GLU A 21 16.31 -10.38 5.45
C GLU A 21 15.07 -10.26 6.34
N VAL A 22 13.96 -9.71 5.82
CA VAL A 22 12.74 -9.48 6.57
C VAL A 22 11.79 -10.68 6.46
N THR A 23 11.31 -11.16 7.61
CA THR A 23 10.30 -12.24 7.65
C THR A 23 8.92 -11.75 7.19
N ASP A 24 8.07 -12.65 6.69
CA ASP A 24 6.69 -12.30 6.29
C ASP A 24 5.88 -11.74 7.47
N GLU A 25 6.03 -12.33 8.67
CA GLU A 25 5.35 -11.87 9.89
C GLU A 25 5.77 -10.45 10.26
N PHE A 26 7.08 -10.16 10.28
CA PHE A 26 7.57 -8.81 10.53
C PHE A 26 7.07 -7.83 9.48
N PHE A 27 7.14 -8.18 8.19
CA PHE A 27 6.64 -7.33 7.12
C PHE A 27 5.17 -6.97 7.33
N HIS A 28 4.32 -7.96 7.60
CA HIS A 28 2.90 -7.73 7.79
C HIS A 28 2.59 -6.88 9.04
N ASP A 29 3.23 -7.18 10.17
CA ASP A 29 2.97 -6.53 11.44
C ASP A 29 3.53 -5.10 11.50
N TYR A 30 4.76 -4.92 11.02
CA TYR A 30 5.38 -3.60 10.93
C TYR A 30 4.60 -2.69 9.98
N TRP A 31 4.18 -3.23 8.83
CA TRP A 31 3.46 -2.45 7.83
C TRP A 31 2.07 -2.03 8.30
N LYS A 32 1.29 -2.93 8.94
CA LYS A 32 -0.06 -2.62 9.43
C LYS A 32 -0.07 -1.79 10.72
N GLY A 33 1.03 -1.81 11.47
CA GLY A 33 1.19 -1.10 12.75
C GLY A 33 2.02 0.16 12.62
N ASN A 34 3.34 0.01 12.58
CA ASN A 34 4.33 1.09 12.62
C ASN A 34 4.19 2.03 11.43
N HIS A 35 4.22 1.50 10.20
CA HIS A 35 4.20 2.31 8.99
C HIS A 35 2.88 3.09 8.82
N VAL A 36 1.73 2.45 9.07
CA VAL A 36 0.42 3.14 9.02
C VAL A 36 0.38 4.30 10.00
N LYS A 37 0.88 4.11 11.22
CA LYS A 37 0.89 5.17 12.23
C LYS A 37 1.60 6.43 11.70
N LEU A 38 2.76 6.26 11.07
CA LEU A 38 3.51 7.37 10.49
C LEU A 38 2.76 8.06 9.36
N ALA A 39 2.09 7.29 8.48
CA ALA A 39 1.26 7.88 7.42
C ALA A 39 0.09 8.70 8.00
N LEU A 40 -0.52 8.23 9.09
CA LEU A 40 -1.62 8.92 9.78
C LEU A 40 -1.17 10.16 10.58
N GLU A 41 0.12 10.34 10.83
CA GLU A 41 0.64 11.57 11.45
C GLU A 41 0.72 12.74 10.45
N ASN A 42 0.66 12.46 9.13
CA ASN A 42 0.67 13.50 8.11
C ASN A 42 -0.74 14.06 7.84
N ALA A 43 -0.90 15.38 8.03
CA ALA A 43 -2.19 16.05 7.88
C ALA A 43 -2.78 15.96 6.45
N LYS A 44 -1.95 16.06 5.40
CA LYS A 44 -2.44 15.95 4.01
C LYS A 44 -2.91 14.54 3.70
N PHE A 45 -2.21 13.52 4.17
CA PHE A 45 -2.61 12.13 4.00
C PHE A 45 -3.98 11.90 4.63
N VAL A 46 -4.16 12.30 5.89
CA VAL A 46 -5.44 12.14 6.62
C VAL A 46 -6.59 12.92 5.98
N ASP A 47 -6.32 14.13 5.46
CA ASP A 47 -7.34 14.98 4.82
C ASP A 47 -7.78 14.46 3.44
N LYS A 48 -6.83 13.98 2.63
CA LYS A 48 -7.04 13.74 1.20
C LYS A 48 -7.23 12.28 0.81
N VAL A 49 -6.78 11.33 1.64
CA VAL A 49 -6.96 9.90 1.37
C VAL A 49 -8.38 9.48 1.75
N LEU A 50 -9.16 9.06 0.77
CA LEU A 50 -10.54 8.60 0.95
C LEU A 50 -10.59 7.19 1.55
N ARG A 51 -9.60 6.36 1.23
CA ARG A 51 -9.47 4.99 1.71
C ARG A 51 -8.04 4.50 1.56
N TYR A 52 -7.56 3.79 2.57
CA TYR A 52 -6.31 3.06 2.54
C TYR A 52 -6.55 1.59 2.89
N ASN A 53 -6.16 0.68 1.99
CA ASN A 53 -6.20 -0.76 2.25
C ASN A 53 -4.80 -1.36 2.12
N GLN A 54 -4.53 -2.41 2.89
CA GLN A 54 -3.34 -3.23 2.75
C GLN A 54 -3.76 -4.66 2.42
N PHE A 55 -3.22 -5.20 1.33
CA PHE A 55 -3.35 -6.61 0.99
C PHE A 55 -2.03 -7.28 1.32
N HIS A 56 -2.08 -8.22 2.27
CA HIS A 56 -0.93 -8.99 2.73
C HIS A 56 -0.91 -10.34 2.00
N THR A 57 0.23 -10.69 1.42
CA THR A 57 0.36 -11.88 0.58
C THR A 57 1.38 -12.85 1.17
N SER A 58 0.89 -13.86 1.89
CA SER A 58 1.78 -14.89 2.45
C SER A 58 2.31 -15.86 1.38
N PRO A 59 3.47 -16.52 1.61
CA PRO A 59 3.97 -17.58 0.73
C PRO A 59 2.95 -18.70 0.49
N LYS A 60 2.17 -19.06 1.52
CA LYS A 60 1.08 -20.04 1.41
C LYS A 60 0.00 -19.60 0.42
N MET A 61 -0.41 -18.33 0.47
CA MET A 61 -1.41 -17.78 -0.45
C MET A 61 -0.88 -17.77 -1.89
N ARG A 62 0.40 -17.46 -2.11
CA ARG A 62 1.02 -17.52 -3.43
C ARG A 62 1.06 -18.93 -3.99
N ALA A 63 1.50 -19.91 -3.18
CA ALA A 63 1.53 -21.31 -3.58
C ALA A 63 0.12 -21.82 -3.94
N GLN A 64 -0.91 -21.42 -3.18
CA GLN A 64 -2.29 -21.79 -3.49
C GLN A 64 -2.81 -21.10 -4.76
N ALA A 65 -2.38 -19.87 -5.03
CA ALA A 65 -2.82 -19.12 -6.21
C ALA A 65 -2.30 -19.73 -7.53
N GLU A 66 -1.28 -20.58 -7.50
CA GLU A 66 -0.84 -21.37 -8.67
C GLU A 66 -1.97 -22.23 -9.26
N GLU A 67 -2.94 -22.63 -8.43
CA GLU A 67 -4.13 -23.38 -8.87
C GLU A 67 -5.07 -22.56 -9.76
N PHE A 68 -4.97 -21.23 -9.77
CA PHE A 68 -5.88 -20.36 -10.52
C PHE A 68 -5.68 -20.41 -12.03
N LYS A 69 -4.56 -20.99 -12.51
CA LYS A 69 -4.21 -21.10 -13.94
C LYS A 69 -4.23 -19.76 -14.69
N ILE A 70 -4.00 -18.66 -13.96
CA ILE A 70 -3.83 -17.29 -14.47
C ILE A 70 -2.59 -16.67 -13.81
N PRO A 71 -2.05 -15.56 -14.34
CA PRO A 71 -0.91 -14.89 -13.72
C PRO A 71 -1.18 -14.45 -12.27
N VAL A 72 -0.27 -14.83 -11.37
CA VAL A 72 -0.28 -14.43 -9.96
C VAL A 72 0.82 -13.38 -9.75
N PRO A 73 0.51 -12.18 -9.21
CA PRO A 73 1.52 -11.18 -8.93
C PRO A 73 2.55 -11.65 -7.89
N GLU A 74 3.83 -11.44 -8.17
CA GLU A 74 4.95 -11.79 -7.27
C GLU A 74 5.27 -10.66 -6.27
N TYR A 75 4.28 -10.22 -5.50
CA TYR A 75 4.45 -9.18 -4.49
C TYR A 75 4.09 -9.73 -3.11
N ASP A 76 4.80 -9.28 -2.08
CA ASP A 76 4.56 -9.67 -0.69
C ASP A 76 3.40 -8.84 -0.09
N GLY A 77 3.07 -7.70 -0.70
CA GLY A 77 1.87 -6.94 -0.38
C GLY A 77 1.47 -5.94 -1.45
N ILE A 78 0.24 -5.43 -1.36
CA ILE A 78 -0.26 -4.33 -2.21
C ILE A 78 -0.90 -3.28 -1.31
N ALA A 79 -0.36 -2.06 -1.34
CA ALA A 79 -1.02 -0.91 -0.77
C ALA A 79 -2.02 -0.37 -1.79
N GLU A 80 -3.24 -0.06 -1.34
CA GLU A 80 -4.23 0.60 -2.17
C GLU A 80 -4.67 1.90 -1.51
N VAL A 81 -4.51 3.01 -2.25
CA VAL A 81 -4.89 4.35 -1.80
C VAL A 81 -5.93 4.93 -2.75
N TRP A 82 -7.05 5.39 -2.20
CA TRP A 82 -8.12 6.04 -2.96
C TRP A 82 -8.02 7.54 -2.76
N VAL A 83 -7.95 8.29 -3.85
CA VAL A 83 -7.83 9.76 -3.85
C VAL A 83 -8.63 10.34 -5.00
N LYS A 84 -9.01 11.61 -4.91
CA LYS A 84 -9.83 12.28 -5.92
C LYS A 84 -9.23 12.21 -7.33
N ASP A 85 -7.96 12.54 -7.47
CA ASP A 85 -7.26 12.64 -8.75
C ASP A 85 -5.73 12.50 -8.57
N LEU A 86 -4.99 12.50 -9.67
CA LEU A 86 -3.53 12.33 -9.66
C LEU A 86 -2.83 13.52 -9.01
N GLU A 87 -3.35 14.73 -9.17
CA GLU A 87 -2.80 15.92 -8.52
C GLU A 87 -2.87 15.81 -7.00
N THR A 88 -4.00 15.31 -6.48
CA THR A 88 -4.19 15.00 -5.06
C THR A 88 -3.14 14.00 -4.58
N TRP A 89 -2.94 12.90 -5.31
CA TRP A 89 -1.91 11.90 -4.98
C TRP A 89 -0.52 12.54 -4.92
N MET A 90 -0.13 13.24 -5.98
CA MET A 90 1.18 13.89 -6.08
C MET A 90 1.39 14.86 -4.91
N SER A 91 0.38 15.64 -4.54
CA SER A 91 0.48 16.59 -3.43
C SER A 91 0.72 15.96 -2.05
N ILE A 92 0.40 14.67 -1.89
CA ILE A 92 0.67 13.88 -0.68
C ILE A 92 2.09 13.30 -0.76
N VAL A 93 2.42 12.58 -1.83
CA VAL A 93 3.70 11.85 -1.92
C VAL A 93 4.92 12.73 -2.16
N THR A 94 4.74 14.00 -2.51
CA THR A 94 5.81 14.99 -2.58
C THR A 94 5.81 15.96 -1.40
N ASP A 95 4.93 15.77 -0.42
CA ASP A 95 4.95 16.54 0.82
C ASP A 95 6.25 16.26 1.59
N GLU A 96 7.03 17.31 1.88
CA GLU A 96 8.33 17.18 2.53
C GLU A 96 8.25 16.53 3.91
N ASP A 97 7.19 16.78 4.69
CA ASP A 97 6.99 16.18 6.00
C ASP A 97 6.63 14.70 5.85
N PHE A 98 5.80 14.35 4.87
CA PHE A 98 5.47 12.96 4.55
C PHE A 98 6.72 12.18 4.14
N VAL A 99 7.46 12.69 3.15
CA VAL A 99 8.67 12.04 2.61
C VAL A 99 9.74 11.89 3.69
N ARG A 100 9.97 12.92 4.51
CA ARG A 100 10.98 12.89 5.58
C ARG A 100 10.75 11.77 6.58
N VAL A 101 9.49 11.39 6.82
CA VAL A 101 9.13 10.35 7.79
C VAL A 101 8.99 8.98 7.11
N ILE A 102 8.32 8.91 5.96
CA ILE A 102 7.97 7.65 5.30
C ILE A 102 9.16 7.02 4.59
N ALA A 103 9.97 7.79 3.84
CA ALA A 103 11.09 7.24 3.09
C ALA A 103 12.14 6.50 3.97
N PRO A 104 12.57 7.03 5.13
CA PRO A 104 13.47 6.27 6.02
C PRO A 104 12.76 5.09 6.69
N ASP A 105 11.45 5.18 6.97
CA ASP A 105 10.69 4.07 7.54
C ASP A 105 10.59 2.88 6.58
N GLU A 106 10.30 3.15 5.30
CA GLU A 106 10.23 2.16 4.23
C GLU A 106 11.50 1.32 4.11
N ASN A 107 12.68 1.94 4.32
CA ASN A 107 13.96 1.23 4.32
C ASN A 107 14.08 0.15 5.41
N HIS A 108 13.17 0.04 6.37
CA HIS A 108 13.21 -1.05 7.36
C HIS A 108 12.59 -2.36 6.83
N PHE A 109 11.71 -2.30 5.82
CA PHE A 109 10.86 -3.46 5.48
C PHE A 109 10.59 -3.66 3.99
N ILE A 110 10.68 -2.63 3.14
CA ILE A 110 10.52 -2.74 1.69
C ILE A 110 11.84 -2.57 0.92
N LYS A 111 11.90 -3.16 -0.28
CA LYS A 111 13.02 -3.11 -1.22
C LYS A 111 13.01 -1.87 -2.10
#